data_AF-A0A1Q9W0K2-F1
#
_entry.id   AF-A0A1Q9W0K2-F1
#
_cell.length_a   1.000
_cell.length_b   1.000
_cell.length_c   1.000
_cell.angle_alpha   90.00
_cell.angle_beta   90.00
_cell.angle_gamma   90.00
#
_symmetry.space_group_name_H-M   'P 1'
#
loop_
_entity.id
_entity.type
_entity.pdbx_description
1 polymer ?
#
loop_
_entity_poly.entity_id
_entity_poly.type
_entity_poly.pdbx_seq_one_letter_code
_entity_poly.pdbx_strand_id
1 'polypeptide(L)'
;MNIRTTRRRTAAAALGIAVVGALAACGDDNSDENASDTAAPETVTETVTADQGAPSDTTSDNATGSETRSPENGSAGGGGSVATLVFDGSDLASQFTEVQCRQDGTDEFEIDLWNDDRTDHVEVDLDIRDAPRVDGLGVDREGKEWEPTDTQERDATVEVDGDTYRVNGQLEVDDDHPDAGDVADLELEVSCA
;
A
#
# COMPACT_ATOMS: atom_id res chain seq x y z
N MET A 1 -49.82 24.77 -0.22
CA MET A 1 -49.32 24.73 -1.62
C MET A 1 -47.92 24.16 -1.56
N ASN A 2 -47.51 23.04 -2.17
CA ASN A 2 -48.12 22.14 -3.14
C ASN A 2 -47.67 20.70 -2.84
N ILE A 3 -48.55 19.74 -3.11
CA ILE A 3 -48.28 18.29 -3.16
C ILE A 3 -48.32 17.90 -4.65
N ARG A 4 -47.62 16.79 -4.98
CA ARG A 4 -47.62 15.95 -6.21
C ARG A 4 -46.45 16.28 -7.15
N THR A 5 -45.72 15.33 -7.75
CA THR A 5 -46.12 13.97 -8.18
C THR A 5 -44.90 13.10 -8.51
N THR A 6 -44.98 11.81 -8.18
CA THR A 6 -44.10 10.70 -8.60
C THR A 6 -44.25 10.38 -10.09
N ARG A 7 -43.17 9.96 -10.77
CA ARG A 7 -43.21 8.95 -11.85
C ARG A 7 -41.94 8.10 -11.88
N ARG A 8 -42.08 6.85 -11.44
CA ARG A 8 -41.22 5.72 -11.83
C ARG A 8 -41.48 5.37 -13.29
N ARG A 9 -40.43 5.04 -14.04
CA ARG A 9 -40.50 4.21 -15.25
C ARG A 9 -39.32 3.23 -15.27
N THR A 10 -39.70 2.00 -15.55
CA THR A 10 -38.97 0.74 -15.54
C THR A 10 -38.33 0.41 -16.89
N ALA A 11 -37.31 -0.46 -16.80
CA ALA A 11 -36.88 -1.49 -17.77
C ALA A 11 -36.00 -1.09 -18.96
N ALA A 12 -34.83 -1.74 -19.10
CA ALA A 12 -34.69 -2.94 -19.93
C ALA A 12 -33.31 -3.60 -19.74
N ALA A 13 -33.25 -4.92 -19.94
CA ALA A 13 -32.13 -5.83 -19.72
C ALA A 13 -31.33 -6.14 -20.99
N ALA A 14 -30.08 -6.61 -20.85
CA ALA A 14 -29.38 -7.55 -21.75
C ALA A 14 -28.08 -8.01 -21.04
N LEU A 15 -27.95 -9.29 -20.63
CA LEU A 15 -27.39 -10.45 -21.38
C LEU A 15 -25.88 -10.33 -21.65
N GLY A 16 -25.04 -11.01 -20.85
CA GLY A 16 -24.19 -12.14 -21.29
C GLY A 16 -22.75 -11.67 -21.60
N ILE A 17 -21.67 -12.30 -21.13
CA ILE A 17 -21.17 -13.63 -21.51
C ILE A 17 -20.20 -14.13 -20.42
N ALA A 18 -20.36 -15.39 -20.02
CA ALA A 18 -19.43 -16.13 -19.18
C ALA A 18 -18.24 -16.63 -20.01
N VAL A 19 -17.03 -16.59 -19.43
CA VAL A 19 -15.90 -17.40 -19.89
C VAL A 19 -15.40 -18.23 -18.71
N VAL A 20 -15.69 -19.53 -18.78
CA VAL A 20 -15.14 -20.57 -17.92
C VAL A 20 -13.84 -21.04 -18.57
N GLY A 21 -12.71 -20.75 -17.93
CA GLY A 21 -11.41 -21.32 -18.29
C GLY A 21 -11.10 -22.51 -17.38
N ALA A 22 -11.25 -23.72 -17.93
CA ALA A 22 -10.85 -24.96 -17.27
C ALA A 22 -9.33 -25.14 -17.41
N LEU A 23 -8.61 -25.31 -16.29
CA LEU A 23 -7.25 -25.85 -16.30
C LEU A 23 -7.33 -27.36 -16.17
N ALA A 24 -6.66 -28.01 -17.11
CA ALA A 24 -6.69 -29.43 -17.36
C ALA A 24 -6.06 -30.24 -16.23
N ALA A 25 -6.73 -31.34 -15.88
CA ALA A 25 -6.08 -32.51 -15.33
C ALA A 25 -5.25 -33.17 -16.45
N CYS A 26 -3.93 -33.21 -16.28
CA CYS A 26 -3.10 -34.20 -16.95
C CYS A 26 -2.57 -35.13 -15.87
N GLY A 27 -3.16 -36.32 -15.82
CA GLY A 27 -2.66 -37.44 -15.06
C GLY A 27 -1.41 -38.05 -15.69
N ASP A 28 -0.77 -38.85 -14.85
CA ASP A 28 0.35 -39.76 -15.05
C ASP A 28 0.38 -40.49 -16.39
N ASP A 29 1.59 -40.69 -16.93
CA ASP A 29 2.27 -42.01 -16.99
C ASP A 29 3.53 -41.87 -17.86
N ASN A 30 4.70 -42.21 -17.31
CA ASN A 30 5.78 -42.82 -18.09
C ASN A 30 6.65 -43.64 -17.13
N SER A 31 6.32 -44.92 -17.12
CA SER A 31 7.07 -46.05 -16.60
C SER A 31 8.44 -46.20 -17.29
N ASP A 32 9.44 -46.66 -16.55
CA ASP A 32 10.56 -47.57 -16.93
C ASP A 32 11.80 -47.25 -16.07
N GLU A 33 12.60 -48.14 -15.48
CA GLU A 33 12.56 -49.56 -15.13
C GLU A 33 13.73 -49.78 -14.12
N ASN A 34 13.50 -50.68 -13.16
CA ASN A 34 14.48 -51.64 -12.59
C ASN A 34 15.66 -51.17 -11.70
N ALA A 35 15.64 -51.54 -10.41
CA ALA A 35 16.37 -52.72 -9.90
C ALA A 35 16.53 -52.76 -8.36
N SER A 36 16.07 -53.88 -7.79
CA SER A 36 16.55 -54.64 -6.63
C SER A 36 16.70 -54.04 -5.21
N ASP A 37 15.81 -54.57 -4.37
CA ASP A 37 16.09 -55.39 -3.17
C ASP A 37 16.24 -54.78 -1.76
N THR A 38 15.43 -55.37 -0.87
CA THR A 38 15.64 -55.64 0.56
C THR A 38 15.17 -54.61 1.59
N ALA A 39 13.96 -54.85 2.14
CA ALA A 39 13.71 -55.27 3.54
C ALA A 39 12.28 -54.89 3.99
N ALA A 40 11.53 -55.86 4.49
CA ALA A 40 10.27 -55.68 5.23
C ALA A 40 10.54 -55.70 6.76
N PRO A 41 9.53 -55.58 7.65
CA PRO A 41 8.28 -54.78 7.66
C PRO A 41 8.26 -53.87 8.92
N GLU A 42 7.17 -53.15 9.23
CA GLU A 42 6.44 -53.18 10.51
C GLU A 42 5.17 -52.31 10.43
N THR A 43 4.07 -52.87 10.92
CA THR A 43 2.73 -52.29 11.04
C THR A 43 2.59 -51.47 12.33
N VAL A 44 1.97 -50.28 12.28
CA VAL A 44 1.26 -49.70 13.43
C VAL A 44 -0.03 -49.03 12.98
N THR A 45 -1.13 -49.51 13.54
CA THR A 45 -2.47 -48.94 13.49
C THR A 45 -2.61 -47.95 14.64
N GLU A 46 -2.99 -46.69 14.39
CA GLU A 46 -3.63 -45.85 15.41
C GLU A 46 -4.89 -45.19 14.87
N THR A 47 -5.92 -45.29 15.68
CA THR A 47 -7.28 -44.77 15.48
C THR A 47 -7.40 -43.55 16.38
N VAL A 48 -7.78 -42.38 15.86
CA VAL A 48 -8.27 -41.27 16.70
C VAL A 48 -9.63 -40.83 16.18
N THR A 49 -10.60 -40.97 17.06
CA THR A 49 -12.00 -40.56 16.94
C THR A 49 -12.14 -39.04 17.00
N ALA A 50 -13.11 -38.54 16.22
CA ALA A 50 -13.54 -37.16 16.08
C ALA A 50 -13.99 -36.48 17.39
N ASP A 51 -13.90 -35.15 17.46
CA ASP A 51 -14.98 -34.33 18.01
C ASP A 51 -15.09 -32.94 17.36
N GLN A 52 -16.29 -32.40 17.46
CA GLN A 52 -16.93 -31.30 16.73
C GLN A 52 -16.36 -29.91 17.05
N GLY A 53 -16.42 -29.01 16.06
CA GLY A 53 -16.32 -27.56 16.26
C GLY A 53 -16.89 -26.81 15.06
N ALA A 54 -17.96 -26.04 15.30
CA ALA A 54 -18.72 -25.28 14.32
C ALA A 54 -17.89 -24.16 13.64
N PRO A 55 -18.29 -23.68 12.44
CA PRO A 55 -17.70 -22.50 11.84
C PRO A 55 -18.13 -21.26 12.63
N SER A 56 -17.18 -20.59 13.27
CA SER A 56 -17.40 -19.24 13.80
C SER A 56 -16.95 -18.23 12.76
N ASP A 57 -17.93 -17.51 12.23
CA ASP A 57 -17.76 -16.22 11.57
C ASP A 57 -16.80 -15.35 12.40
N THR A 58 -15.68 -14.96 11.81
CA THR A 58 -14.91 -13.82 12.31
C THR A 58 -15.02 -12.75 11.24
N THR A 59 -15.89 -11.79 11.54
CA THR A 59 -15.96 -10.46 10.97
C THR A 59 -14.54 -9.93 10.70
N SER A 60 -14.26 -9.53 9.45
CA SER A 60 -13.22 -8.55 9.17
C SER A 60 -13.67 -7.24 9.80
N ASP A 61 -13.31 -7.05 11.06
CA ASP A 61 -13.35 -5.75 11.67
C ASP A 61 -12.18 -4.95 11.07
N ASN A 62 -12.59 -3.90 10.36
CA ASN A 62 -11.78 -2.80 9.86
C ASN A 62 -10.77 -2.39 10.93
N ALA A 63 -9.48 -2.66 10.70
CA ALA A 63 -8.44 -2.13 11.55
C ALA A 63 -8.18 -0.68 11.12
N THR A 64 -8.99 0.25 11.61
CA THR A 64 -8.58 1.64 11.80
C THR A 64 -7.50 1.63 12.89
N GLY A 65 -6.28 1.31 12.49
CA GLY A 65 -5.10 1.48 13.31
C GLY A 65 -4.43 2.77 12.87
N SER A 66 -4.69 3.88 13.56
CA SER A 66 -3.67 4.92 13.66
C SER A 66 -2.45 4.26 14.29
N GLU A 67 -1.55 3.76 13.46
CA GLU A 67 -0.23 3.38 13.91
C GLU A 67 0.51 4.67 14.20
N THR A 68 0.38 5.17 15.43
CA THR A 68 1.44 6.00 16.00
C THR A 68 2.67 5.11 16.07
N ARG A 69 3.45 5.06 14.97
CA ARG A 69 4.74 4.38 14.92
C ARG A 69 5.60 5.04 16.00
N SER A 70 5.82 4.32 17.09
CA SER A 70 6.92 4.62 18.00
C SER A 70 8.21 4.59 17.17
N PRO A 71 9.20 5.46 17.44
CA PRO A 71 10.45 5.41 16.70
C PRO A 71 11.13 4.09 17.05
N GLU A 72 10.94 3.09 16.20
CA GLU A 72 11.69 1.85 16.26
C GLU A 72 13.14 2.20 15.94
N ASN A 73 14.07 1.55 16.64
CA ASN A 73 15.49 1.69 16.39
C ASN A 73 15.84 1.12 15.01
N GLY A 74 15.50 1.84 13.94
CA GLY A 74 16.02 1.64 12.60
C GLY A 74 17.43 2.20 12.50
N SER A 75 18.23 1.63 11.60
CA SER A 75 19.58 2.10 11.24
C SER A 75 19.67 3.63 11.22
N ALA A 76 20.78 4.18 11.72
CA ALA A 76 21.05 5.61 11.75
C ALA A 76 20.64 6.27 10.41
N GLY A 77 19.48 6.95 10.42
CA GLY A 77 18.96 7.63 9.24
C GLY A 77 19.97 8.66 8.75
N GLY A 78 20.24 8.63 7.46
CA GLY A 78 21.01 9.66 6.79
C GLY A 78 20.28 10.99 6.93
N GLY A 79 21.03 12.07 7.15
CA GLY A 79 20.45 13.41 7.17
C GLY A 79 20.20 13.87 5.73
N GLY A 80 19.16 14.65 5.50
CA GLY A 80 18.86 15.17 4.16
C GLY A 80 18.68 16.68 4.10
N SER A 81 18.32 17.16 2.91
CA SER A 81 17.90 18.53 2.67
C SER A 81 16.80 18.60 1.62
N VAL A 82 15.83 19.48 1.84
CA VAL A 82 14.73 19.75 0.90
C VAL A 82 15.17 20.83 -0.08
N ALA A 83 15.21 20.50 -1.37
CA ALA A 83 15.46 21.46 -2.44
C ALA A 83 14.16 22.06 -2.98
N THR A 84 13.09 21.25 -3.06
CA THR A 84 11.75 21.68 -3.49
C THR A 84 10.72 20.91 -2.69
N LEU A 85 9.69 21.62 -2.23
CA LEU A 85 8.46 21.04 -1.71
C LEU A 85 7.33 22.00 -2.03
N VAL A 86 6.55 21.67 -3.05
CA VAL A 86 5.37 22.41 -3.45
C VAL A 86 4.16 21.54 -3.20
N PHE A 87 3.21 22.02 -2.41
CA PHE A 87 1.95 21.33 -2.12
C PHE A 87 0.78 22.24 -2.46
N ASP A 88 -0.09 21.78 -3.36
CA ASP A 88 -1.20 22.56 -3.95
C ASP A 88 -0.74 23.97 -4.41
N GLY A 89 0.39 24.02 -5.13
CA GLY A 89 0.99 25.25 -5.64
C GLY A 89 1.65 26.17 -4.58
N SER A 90 1.65 25.78 -3.32
CA SER A 90 2.34 26.51 -2.24
C SER A 90 3.73 25.95 -2.00
N ASP A 91 4.77 26.78 -2.11
CA ASP A 91 6.15 26.42 -1.76
C ASP A 91 6.35 26.39 -0.23
N LEU A 92 6.78 25.23 0.28
CA LEU A 92 6.98 24.93 1.69
C LEU A 92 8.41 24.50 2.02
N ALA A 93 9.34 24.48 1.05
CA ALA A 93 10.65 23.87 1.25
C ALA A 93 11.39 24.39 2.49
N SER A 94 11.27 25.69 2.78
CA SER A 94 11.91 26.31 3.95
C SER A 94 11.27 25.98 5.30
N GLN A 95 10.09 25.35 5.31
CA GLN A 95 9.35 25.01 6.54
C GLN A 95 9.75 23.64 7.07
N PHE A 96 10.21 22.74 6.20
CA PHE A 96 10.61 21.37 6.51
C PHE A 96 12.13 21.27 6.63
N THR A 97 12.63 21.34 7.86
CA THR A 97 14.06 21.47 8.17
C THR A 97 14.67 20.17 8.67
N GLU A 98 13.86 19.23 9.16
CA GLU A 98 14.29 17.92 9.63
C GLU A 98 13.96 16.90 8.55
N VAL A 99 15.00 16.40 7.87
CA VAL A 99 14.88 15.34 6.86
C VAL A 99 15.59 14.09 7.38
N GLN A 100 14.87 12.96 7.38
CA GLN A 100 15.43 11.65 7.70
C GLN A 100 15.23 10.74 6.49
N CYS A 101 16.31 10.12 6.04
CA CYS A 101 16.25 9.13 4.99
C CYS A 101 16.74 7.78 5.52
N ARG A 102 15.95 6.73 5.30
CA ARG A 102 16.20 5.40 5.84
C ARG A 102 16.07 4.36 4.72
N GLN A 103 17.05 3.48 4.63
CA GLN A 103 16.91 2.28 3.82
C GLN A 103 16.29 1.19 4.70
N ASP A 104 15.09 0.74 4.34
CA ASP A 104 14.45 -0.42 4.96
C ASP A 104 14.59 -1.62 4.02
N GLY A 105 15.08 -2.75 4.54
CA GLY A 105 15.44 -3.88 3.68
C GLY A 105 16.46 -3.55 2.57
N THR A 106 16.39 -4.28 1.45
CA THR A 106 17.28 -4.08 0.29
C THR A 106 16.69 -3.17 -0.77
N ASP A 107 15.37 -3.09 -0.82
CA ASP A 107 14.61 -2.59 -1.96
C ASP A 107 13.65 -1.45 -1.56
N GLU A 108 13.54 -1.13 -0.26
CA GLU A 108 12.66 -0.08 0.26
C GLU A 108 13.48 1.10 0.79
N PHE A 109 12.98 2.31 0.58
CA PHE A 109 13.61 3.54 1.01
C PHE A 109 12.56 4.55 1.47
N GLU A 110 12.66 4.98 2.71
CA GLU A 110 11.73 5.88 3.38
C GLU A 110 12.37 7.27 3.50
N ILE A 111 11.61 8.30 3.17
CA ILE A 111 11.99 9.71 3.31
C ILE A 111 10.93 10.39 4.16
N ASP A 112 11.36 10.87 5.32
CA ASP A 112 10.52 11.67 6.20
C ASP A 112 10.99 13.12 6.27
N LEU A 113 10.04 14.04 6.25
CA LEU A 113 10.27 15.46 6.42
C LEU A 113 9.37 16.00 7.53
N TRP A 114 9.94 16.69 8.52
CA TRP A 114 9.18 17.42 9.53
C TRP A 114 9.48 18.91 9.51
N ASN A 115 8.46 19.70 9.84
CA ASN A 115 8.65 21.07 10.25
C ASN A 115 9.24 21.16 11.68
N ASP A 116 9.73 22.34 12.07
CA ASP A 116 10.44 22.54 13.35
C ASP A 116 9.64 22.15 14.60
N ASP A 117 8.31 22.30 14.58
CA ASP A 117 7.43 21.97 15.71
C ASP A 117 6.74 20.60 15.58
N ARG A 118 7.05 19.84 14.53
CA ARG A 118 6.52 18.51 14.20
C ARG A 118 4.99 18.45 14.13
N THR A 119 4.35 19.53 13.70
CA THR A 119 2.90 19.53 13.42
C THR A 119 2.57 19.14 12.00
N ASP A 120 3.50 19.38 11.08
CA ASP A 120 3.37 18.99 9.68
C ASP A 120 4.46 17.97 9.34
N HIS A 121 4.10 16.97 8.54
CA HIS A 121 4.97 15.85 8.15
C HIS A 121 4.70 15.46 6.71
N VAL A 122 5.75 15.06 6.00
CA VAL A 122 5.65 14.42 4.69
C VAL A 122 6.39 13.10 4.78
N GLU A 123 5.72 12.01 4.40
CA GLU A 123 6.25 10.65 4.34
C GLU A 123 6.27 10.19 2.89
N VAL A 124 7.37 9.57 2.47
CA VAL A 124 7.50 8.93 1.17
C VAL A 124 8.15 7.58 1.34
N ASP A 125 7.44 6.52 0.97
CA ASP A 125 7.97 5.18 0.83
C ASP A 125 8.22 4.88 -0.65
N LEU A 126 9.43 4.45 -0.94
CA LEU A 126 9.89 4.13 -2.28
C LEU A 126 10.31 2.67 -2.36
N ASP A 127 9.86 2.00 -3.41
CA ASP A 127 10.53 0.79 -3.89
C ASP A 127 11.59 1.20 -4.91
N ILE A 128 12.86 1.01 -4.57
CA ILE A 128 14.03 1.49 -5.31
C ILE A 128 14.69 0.42 -6.19
N ARG A 129 13.96 -0.63 -6.59
CA ARG A 129 14.42 -1.63 -7.58
C ARG A 129 14.64 -1.02 -8.97
N ASP A 130 14.89 -1.85 -9.98
CA ASP A 130 15.23 -1.46 -11.36
C ASP A 130 14.31 -0.40 -11.99
N ALA A 131 13.05 -0.30 -11.55
CA ALA A 131 12.14 0.78 -11.89
C ALA A 131 11.57 1.38 -10.59
N PRO A 132 12.19 2.47 -10.08
CA PRO A 132 11.73 3.10 -8.85
C PRO A 132 10.27 3.51 -8.94
N ARG A 133 9.51 3.26 -7.88
CA ARG A 133 8.12 3.70 -7.75
C ARG A 133 7.83 4.16 -6.33
N VAL A 134 6.79 4.97 -6.20
CA VAL A 134 6.17 5.26 -4.92
C VAL A 134 5.40 4.01 -4.47
N ASP A 135 5.60 3.60 -3.23
CA ASP A 135 4.89 2.49 -2.55
C ASP A 135 4.07 3.00 -1.35
N GLY A 136 4.27 4.27 -0.97
CA GLY A 136 3.49 5.01 0.02
C GLY A 136 3.81 6.50 -0.06
N LEU A 137 2.82 7.36 0.17
CA LEU A 137 2.98 8.81 0.14
C LEU A 137 1.97 9.45 1.09
N GLY A 138 2.42 10.31 1.99
CA GLY A 138 1.55 10.97 2.96
C GLY A 138 1.95 12.42 3.20
N VAL A 139 0.96 13.28 3.44
CA VAL A 139 1.19 14.64 3.94
C VAL A 139 0.23 14.90 5.11
N ASP A 140 0.79 15.07 6.30
CA ASP A 140 0.07 15.63 7.43
C ASP A 140 0.28 17.14 7.44
N ARG A 141 -0.80 17.90 7.28
CA ARG A 141 -0.71 19.36 7.30
C ARG A 141 -1.99 20.04 7.72
N GLU A 142 -1.83 21.06 8.56
CA GLU A 142 -2.95 21.92 9.00
C GLU A 142 -4.09 21.12 9.66
N GLY A 143 -3.74 20.00 10.30
CA GLY A 143 -4.68 19.08 10.95
C GLY A 143 -5.47 18.19 9.97
N LYS A 144 -5.00 18.06 8.73
CA LYS A 144 -5.52 17.14 7.71
C LYS A 144 -4.45 16.13 7.36
N GLU A 145 -4.87 14.88 7.24
CA GLU A 145 -4.10 13.81 6.64
C GLU A 145 -4.47 13.73 5.16
N TRP A 146 -3.45 13.70 4.31
CA TRP A 146 -3.59 13.58 2.87
C TRP A 146 -2.85 12.34 2.42
N GLU A 147 -3.57 11.46 1.72
CA GLU A 147 -3.05 10.19 1.21
C GLU A 147 -3.50 9.98 -0.25
N PRO A 148 -2.72 9.30 -1.09
CA PRO A 148 -3.17 8.92 -2.42
C PRO A 148 -4.16 7.76 -2.35
N THR A 149 -5.15 7.79 -3.24
CA THR A 149 -5.85 6.56 -3.63
C THR A 149 -4.89 5.60 -4.34
N ASP A 150 -5.24 4.30 -4.43
CA ASP A 150 -4.52 3.31 -5.24
C ASP A 150 -4.20 3.77 -6.67
N THR A 151 -5.08 4.59 -7.26
CA THR A 151 -4.87 5.12 -8.62
C THR A 151 -3.87 6.27 -8.62
N GLN A 152 -3.96 7.18 -7.65
CA GLN A 152 -3.03 8.29 -7.53
C GLN A 152 -1.62 7.82 -7.18
N GLU A 153 -1.47 6.83 -6.29
CA GLU A 153 -0.16 6.26 -5.93
C GLU A 153 0.49 5.60 -7.14
N ARG A 154 -0.25 4.75 -7.87
CA ARG A 154 0.24 4.11 -9.10
C ARG A 154 0.65 5.14 -10.16
N ASP A 155 -0.07 6.26 -10.24
CA ASP A 155 0.18 7.32 -11.22
C ASP A 155 1.23 8.34 -10.74
N ALA A 156 1.65 8.27 -9.46
CA ALA A 156 2.76 9.04 -8.92
C ALA A 156 4.08 8.61 -9.56
N THR A 157 5.04 9.52 -9.60
CA THR A 157 6.32 9.31 -10.25
C THR A 157 7.46 9.60 -9.30
N VAL A 158 8.52 8.82 -9.43
CA VAL A 158 9.78 9.07 -8.76
C VAL A 158 10.93 8.99 -9.75
N GLU A 159 11.84 9.95 -9.68
CA GLU A 159 13.13 9.91 -10.36
C GLU A 159 14.25 9.90 -9.31
N VAL A 160 15.22 9.02 -9.49
CA VAL A 160 16.38 8.89 -8.60
C VAL A 160 17.66 9.25 -9.38
N ASP A 161 18.39 10.24 -8.89
CA ASP A 161 19.69 10.69 -9.43
C ASP A 161 20.74 10.76 -8.32
N GLY A 162 21.45 9.65 -8.14
CA GLY A 162 22.38 9.47 -7.02
C GLY A 162 21.64 9.56 -5.69
N ASP A 163 21.98 10.59 -4.91
CA ASP A 163 21.41 10.87 -3.59
C ASP A 163 20.17 11.78 -3.67
N THR A 164 19.71 12.15 -4.87
CA THR A 164 18.57 13.04 -5.09
C THR A 164 17.34 12.27 -5.56
N TYR A 165 16.22 12.53 -4.89
CA TYR A 165 14.92 11.92 -5.14
C TYR A 165 13.94 13.01 -5.54
N ARG A 166 13.28 12.82 -6.68
CA ARG A 166 12.22 13.71 -7.17
C ARG A 166 10.91 12.96 -7.21
N VAL A 167 9.93 13.40 -6.45
CA VAL A 167 8.62 12.74 -6.34
C VAL A 167 7.55 13.73 -6.80
N ASN A 168 6.68 13.27 -7.69
CA ASN A 168 5.48 14.01 -8.08
C ASN A 168 4.26 13.11 -7.93
N GLY A 169 3.22 13.62 -7.30
CA GLY A 169 2.02 12.84 -7.03
C GLY A 169 0.81 13.73 -6.76
N GLN A 170 -0.33 13.09 -6.58
CA GLN A 170 -1.56 13.73 -6.16
C GLN A 170 -2.08 12.98 -4.94
N LEU A 171 -2.61 13.72 -3.97
CA LEU A 171 -3.17 13.18 -2.74
C LEU A 171 -4.61 13.67 -2.57
N GLU A 172 -5.41 12.93 -1.83
CA GLU A 172 -6.72 13.37 -1.36
C GLU A 172 -6.79 13.39 0.17
N VAL A 173 -7.66 14.25 0.71
CA VAL A 173 -7.95 14.24 2.14
C VAL A 173 -8.66 12.93 2.49
N ASP A 174 -8.18 12.27 3.55
CA ASP A 174 -8.74 11.00 4.05
C ASP A 174 -10.26 11.10 4.35
N ASP A 175 -10.93 9.96 4.26
CA ASP A 175 -12.38 9.81 4.33
C ASP A 175 -12.98 10.11 5.71
N ASP A 176 -12.14 10.21 6.73
CA ASP A 176 -12.52 10.49 8.11
C ASP A 176 -12.62 12.00 8.43
N HIS A 177 -12.11 12.86 7.54
CA HIS A 177 -12.09 14.31 7.69
C HIS A 177 -13.29 14.99 7.00
N PRO A 178 -13.85 16.10 7.52
CA PRO A 178 -14.98 16.81 6.90
C PRO A 178 -14.73 17.33 5.47
N ASP A 179 -13.46 17.40 5.06
CA ASP A 179 -13.01 17.85 3.74
C ASP A 179 -12.60 16.67 2.83
N ALA A 180 -13.01 15.45 3.16
CA ALA A 180 -12.72 14.23 2.40
C ALA A 180 -12.96 14.40 0.88
N GLY A 181 -11.99 13.96 0.09
CA GLY A 181 -12.00 14.07 -1.37
C GLY A 181 -11.57 15.42 -1.94
N ASP A 182 -11.17 16.38 -1.10
CA ASP A 182 -10.33 17.49 -1.56
C ASP A 182 -9.00 16.93 -2.08
N VAL A 183 -8.49 17.48 -3.17
CA VAL A 183 -7.32 16.95 -3.89
C VAL A 183 -6.21 18.00 -3.94
N ALA A 184 -4.97 17.58 -3.73
CA ALA A 184 -3.77 18.41 -3.80
C ALA A 184 -2.65 17.75 -4.61
N ASP A 185 -1.93 18.55 -5.39
CA ASP A 185 -0.72 18.09 -6.09
C ASP A 185 0.53 18.28 -5.21
N LEU A 186 1.47 17.34 -5.29
CA LEU A 186 2.77 17.37 -4.62
C LEU A 186 3.91 17.36 -5.65
N GLU A 187 4.87 18.26 -5.48
CA GLU A 187 6.20 18.23 -6.13
C GLU A 187 7.27 18.30 -5.04
N LEU A 188 8.12 17.28 -4.96
CA LEU A 188 9.15 17.12 -3.95
C LEU A 188 10.51 16.86 -4.61
N GLU A 189 11.55 17.57 -4.18
CA GLU A 189 12.95 17.23 -4.46
C GLU A 189 13.73 17.23 -3.14
N VAL A 190 14.29 16.07 -2.79
CA VAL A 190 15.07 15.86 -1.55
C VAL A 190 16.41 15.25 -1.90
N SER A 191 17.46 15.67 -1.19
CA SER A 191 18.75 14.99 -1.18
C SER A 191 18.96 14.27 0.14
N CYS A 192 19.36 12.99 0.10
CA CYS A 192 19.61 12.13 1.26
C CYS A 192 21.10 11.78 1.34
N ALA A 193 21.80 12.07 2.44
CA ALA A 193 23.26 11.91 2.57
C ALA A 193 23.70 10.98 3.72
#